data_AF-A0A0S8KX27-F1
#
_entry.id   AF-A0A0S8KX27-F1
#
_cell.length_a   1.000
_cell.length_b   1.000
_cell.length_c   1.000
_cell.angle_alpha   90.00
_cell.angle_beta   90.00
_cell.angle_gamma   90.00
#
_symmetry.space_group_name_H-M   'P 1'
#
loop_
_entity.id
_entity.type
_entity.pdbx_description
1 polymer ?
#
loop_
_entity_poly.entity_id
_entity_poly.type
_entity_poly.pdbx_seq_one_letter_code
_entity_poly.pdbx_strand_id
1 'polypeptide(L)'
;MNTKQVILEIESVYTANAFRVGPEIYIGAGSETKPEVYLYNITTGETSQVTGSPGGMMSFIPVPGNPDMFVSIMGLFPPFVGGEAGLFLHRRTNRDWHTTRALHLPFAHRCEILNRDGKNFLFAATVSTYKENPQDWSNPGELHLIKLDDTTGASWESRVIDNSITRNHGMTRTRINGHETICISGREGIFYLEQDAGGDWRIKSLFEKEVSEMTFIDLDGDGQYELVTIEPFHGETLNIYKNTGSEWDIRFSDSLSFGHGLSSGFVKQKPVIVVGNRSGSMALESFHILDLKGGKFNRAVIEEDAGPTQTQVFSAGDTDYVLSANQRKNEAVLYY
;
A
#
# COMPACT_ATOMS: atom_id res chain seq x y z
N MET A 1 -5.70 1.23 21.52
CA MET A 1 -4.23 1.11 21.60
C MET A 1 -3.77 2.21 22.53
N ASN A 2 -2.92 1.91 23.51
CA ASN A 2 -2.56 2.87 24.56
C ASN A 2 -1.07 3.21 24.55
N THR A 3 -0.29 2.49 23.76
CA THR A 3 1.16 2.70 23.64
C THR A 3 1.46 3.28 22.26
N LYS A 4 2.32 4.29 22.23
CA LYS A 4 2.94 4.85 21.03
C LYS A 4 4.44 4.63 21.12
N GLN A 5 5.05 4.14 20.05
CA GLN A 5 6.49 4.05 19.89
C GLN A 5 6.90 4.66 18.56
N VAL A 6 7.67 5.74 18.62
CA VAL A 6 8.37 6.28 17.44
C VAL A 6 9.55 5.38 17.16
N ILE A 7 9.59 4.78 15.97
CA ILE A 7 10.66 3.85 15.57
C ILE A 7 11.70 4.51 14.67
N LEU A 8 11.30 5.53 13.89
CA LEU A 8 12.16 6.26 12.96
C LEU A 8 11.69 7.71 12.87
N GLU A 9 12.64 8.65 12.82
CA GLU A 9 12.40 10.06 12.46
C GLU A 9 12.90 10.26 11.02
N ILE A 10 11.99 10.56 10.10
CA ILE A 10 12.26 10.67 8.65
C ILE A 10 11.52 11.90 8.13
N GLU A 11 12.24 12.85 7.57
CA GLU A 11 11.64 14.07 7.03
C GLU A 11 10.66 13.72 5.91
N SER A 12 9.42 14.22 5.97
CA SER A 12 8.36 13.90 5.01
C SER A 12 8.22 12.39 4.77
N VAL A 13 8.24 11.58 5.82
CA VAL A 13 7.95 10.13 5.69
C VAL A 13 6.63 9.94 4.94
N TYR A 14 6.64 9.07 3.93
CA TYR A 14 5.45 8.78 3.13
C TYR A 14 5.11 7.30 3.15
N THR A 15 6.12 6.47 2.91
CA THR A 15 5.97 5.02 2.90
C THR A 15 6.41 4.44 4.23
N ALA A 16 5.60 3.55 4.80
CA ALA A 16 5.99 2.65 5.90
C ALA A 16 5.27 1.31 5.72
N ASN A 17 6.04 0.22 5.63
CA ASN A 17 5.52 -1.14 5.47
C ASN A 17 6.25 -2.13 6.37
N ALA A 18 5.51 -2.90 7.14
CA ALA A 18 5.96 -4.08 7.84
C ALA A 18 5.88 -5.32 6.95
N PHE A 19 6.95 -6.11 6.93
CA PHE A 19 7.03 -7.34 6.16
C PHE A 19 8.01 -8.34 6.80
N ARG A 20 7.87 -9.62 6.43
CA ARG A 20 8.74 -10.69 6.91
C ARG A 20 9.92 -10.91 5.96
N VAL A 21 11.08 -11.12 6.56
CA VAL A 21 12.31 -11.56 5.88
C VAL A 21 12.87 -12.73 6.67
N GLY A 22 12.68 -13.95 6.15
CA GLY A 22 12.94 -15.16 6.93
C GLY A 22 12.09 -15.18 8.22
N PRO A 23 12.68 -15.43 9.40
CA PRO A 23 11.97 -15.45 10.67
C PRO A 23 11.69 -14.06 11.24
N GLU A 24 12.36 -13.02 10.72
CA GLU A 24 12.33 -11.67 11.28
C GLU A 24 11.25 -10.80 10.62
N ILE A 25 10.79 -9.78 11.35
CA ILE A 25 9.87 -8.76 10.84
C ILE A 25 10.64 -7.44 10.80
N TYR A 26 10.61 -6.83 9.63
CA TYR A 26 11.20 -5.53 9.38
C TYR A 26 10.12 -4.53 9.02
N ILE A 27 10.42 -3.26 9.28
CA ILE A 27 9.67 -2.11 8.77
C ILE A 27 10.58 -1.36 7.81
N GLY A 28 10.18 -1.30 6.54
CA GLY A 28 10.77 -0.42 5.55
C GLY A 28 10.02 0.91 5.53
N ALA A 29 10.72 2.02 5.77
CA ALA A 29 10.14 3.35 5.74
C ALA A 29 11.03 4.34 5.00
N GLY A 30 10.43 5.36 4.38
CA GLY A 30 11.20 6.39 3.71
C GLY A 30 10.42 7.60 3.26
N SER A 31 11.18 8.60 2.82
CA SER A 31 10.71 9.96 2.55
C SER A 31 10.16 10.13 1.13
N GLU A 32 9.11 10.94 0.98
CA GLU A 32 8.65 11.43 -0.34
C GLU A 32 9.50 12.59 -0.87
N THR A 33 10.41 13.17 -0.09
CA THR A 33 11.22 14.34 -0.52
C THR A 33 12.72 14.14 -0.43
N LYS A 34 13.21 13.39 0.56
CA LYS A 34 14.63 13.20 0.84
C LYS A 34 15.12 11.81 0.44
N PRO A 35 16.43 11.63 0.19
CA PRO A 35 17.04 10.32 -0.05
C PRO A 35 17.17 9.49 1.24
N GLU A 36 16.11 9.42 2.03
CA GLU A 36 16.05 8.76 3.33
C GLU A 36 15.17 7.52 3.25
N VAL A 37 15.80 6.36 3.44
CA VAL A 37 15.15 5.04 3.43
C VAL A 37 15.81 4.19 4.49
N TYR A 38 15.00 3.59 5.35
CA TYR A 38 15.46 2.82 6.49
C TYR A 38 14.72 1.50 6.60
N LEU A 39 15.44 0.49 7.10
CA LEU A 39 14.93 -0.79 7.57
C LEU A 39 15.10 -0.84 9.08
N TYR A 40 14.00 -1.07 9.80
CA TYR A 40 13.96 -1.25 11.25
C TYR A 40 13.56 -2.68 11.59
N ASN A 41 14.35 -3.39 12.39
CA ASN A 41 14.00 -4.73 12.89
C ASN A 41 13.16 -4.61 14.16
N ILE A 42 11.93 -5.13 14.15
CA ILE A 42 11.02 -4.96 15.28
C ILE A 42 11.46 -5.71 16.55
N THR A 43 12.22 -6.79 16.39
CA THR A 43 12.67 -7.64 17.50
C THR A 43 13.90 -7.08 18.17
N THR A 44 14.88 -6.63 17.39
CA THR A 44 16.17 -6.14 17.93
C THR A 44 16.19 -4.63 18.17
N GLY A 45 15.30 -3.88 17.52
CA GLY A 45 15.33 -2.42 17.50
C GLY A 45 16.44 -1.84 16.62
N GLU A 46 17.16 -2.68 15.87
CA GLU A 46 18.24 -2.22 15.00
C GLU A 46 17.70 -1.53 13.74
N THR A 47 18.35 -0.44 13.36
CA THR A 47 18.05 0.34 12.15
C THR A 47 19.22 0.27 11.18
N SER A 48 18.93 0.10 9.89
CA SER A 48 19.91 0.23 8.81
C SER A 48 19.39 1.13 7.70
N GLN A 49 20.26 1.98 7.15
CA GLN A 49 19.92 2.88 6.05
C GLN A 49 20.11 2.16 4.71
N VAL A 50 19.12 2.24 3.82
CA VAL A 50 19.22 1.74 2.44
C VAL A 50 19.77 2.86 1.55
N THR A 51 21.07 2.86 1.34
CA THR A 51 21.81 3.95 0.66
C THR A 51 21.61 3.99 -0.86
N GLY A 52 21.86 5.16 -1.46
CA GLY A 52 21.80 5.36 -2.92
C GLY A 52 20.39 5.60 -3.49
N SER A 53 19.39 5.83 -2.62
CA SER A 53 18.02 6.12 -3.00
C SER A 53 17.83 7.60 -3.37
N PRO A 54 17.00 7.97 -4.37
CA PRO A 54 16.78 9.37 -4.76
C PRO A 54 15.73 10.12 -3.91
N GLY A 55 15.00 9.41 -3.03
CA GLY A 55 13.78 9.93 -2.38
C GLY A 55 12.53 9.72 -3.25
N GLY A 56 11.42 10.36 -2.87
CA GLY A 56 10.16 10.19 -3.60
C GLY A 56 9.59 8.77 -3.48
N MET A 57 9.77 8.14 -2.32
CA MET A 57 9.46 6.73 -2.09
C MET A 57 7.96 6.52 -1.86
N MET A 58 7.35 5.66 -2.67
CA MET A 58 5.90 5.39 -2.69
C MET A 58 5.52 3.93 -2.36
N SER A 59 6.48 3.01 -2.47
CA SER A 59 6.35 1.61 -2.08
C SER A 59 7.71 1.03 -1.77
N PHE A 60 7.78 0.05 -0.86
CA PHE A 60 8.99 -0.72 -0.57
C PHE A 60 8.63 -2.08 0.00
N ILE A 61 9.01 -3.14 -0.71
CA ILE A 61 8.60 -4.51 -0.43
C ILE A 61 9.78 -5.47 -0.60
N PRO A 62 9.84 -6.56 0.17
CA PRO A 62 10.85 -7.60 -0.01
C PRO A 62 10.58 -8.41 -1.28
N VAL A 63 11.64 -8.91 -1.90
CA VAL A 63 11.49 -9.92 -2.96
C VAL A 63 11.33 -11.30 -2.30
N PRO A 64 10.21 -12.01 -2.50
CA PRO A 64 10.01 -13.32 -1.90
C PRO A 64 11.14 -14.30 -2.25
N GLY A 65 11.63 -15.02 -1.23
CA GLY A 65 12.73 -15.98 -1.38
C GLY A 65 14.14 -15.35 -1.37
N ASN A 66 14.28 -14.03 -1.33
CA ASN A 66 15.57 -13.34 -1.33
C ASN A 66 15.69 -12.37 -0.13
N PRO A 67 16.35 -12.77 0.97
CA PRO A 67 16.38 -11.95 2.19
C PRO A 67 17.21 -10.65 2.07
N ASP A 68 18.04 -10.57 1.04
CA ASP A 68 18.92 -9.42 0.78
C ASP A 68 18.45 -8.58 -0.42
N MET A 69 17.22 -8.77 -0.89
CA MET A 69 16.71 -8.10 -2.09
C MET A 69 15.33 -7.48 -1.86
N PHE A 70 15.21 -6.19 -2.17
CA PHE A 70 13.99 -5.40 -2.03
C PHE A 70 13.74 -4.61 -3.30
N VAL A 71 12.47 -4.30 -3.55
CA VAL A 71 12.07 -3.39 -4.62
C VAL A 71 11.28 -2.24 -4.07
N SER A 72 11.37 -1.10 -4.73
CA SER A 72 10.63 0.09 -4.36
C SER A 72 10.19 0.88 -5.58
N ILE A 73 9.15 1.69 -5.39
CA ILE A 73 8.84 2.78 -6.29
C ILE A 73 9.40 4.05 -5.69
N MET A 74 10.22 4.77 -6.46
CA MET A 74 10.87 6.01 -6.03
C MET A 74 10.88 7.07 -7.13
N GLY A 75 11.20 8.31 -6.77
CA GLY A 75 11.32 9.43 -7.70
C GLY A 75 9.99 10.08 -8.09
N LEU A 76 8.89 9.76 -7.39
CA LEU A 76 7.66 10.54 -7.46
C LEU A 76 7.67 11.55 -6.31
N PHE A 77 7.78 12.83 -6.62
CA PHE A 77 7.85 13.89 -5.62
C PHE A 77 6.54 14.69 -5.58
N PRO A 78 6.18 15.31 -4.45
CA PRO A 78 5.04 16.22 -4.39
C PRO A 78 5.16 17.41 -5.36
N PRO A 79 4.04 17.94 -5.88
CA PRO A 79 2.68 17.40 -5.74
C PRO A 79 2.37 16.24 -6.69
N PHE A 80 3.12 16.03 -7.77
CA PHE A 80 3.10 14.88 -8.69
C PHE A 80 4.24 15.04 -9.72
N VAL A 81 5.45 15.37 -9.26
CA VAL A 81 6.65 15.47 -10.11
C VAL A 81 7.24 14.08 -10.25
N GLY A 82 6.83 13.36 -11.31
CA GLY A 82 7.12 11.94 -11.47
C GLY A 82 7.81 11.57 -12.78
N GLY A 83 8.21 12.52 -13.62
CA GLY A 83 8.82 12.22 -14.93
C GLY A 83 10.04 11.30 -14.83
N GLU A 84 10.80 11.38 -13.73
CA GLU A 84 11.99 10.57 -13.45
C GLU A 84 11.75 9.39 -12.50
N ALA A 85 10.49 9.12 -12.15
CA ALA A 85 10.12 8.01 -11.28
C ALA A 85 10.48 6.66 -11.91
N GLY A 86 10.52 5.63 -11.06
CA GLY A 86 10.80 4.29 -11.53
C GLY A 86 10.73 3.23 -10.46
N LEU A 87 11.01 2.01 -10.91
CA LEU A 87 11.22 0.86 -10.05
C LEU A 87 12.70 0.78 -9.69
N PHE A 88 13.00 0.70 -8.41
CA PHE A 88 14.35 0.57 -7.88
C PHE A 88 14.53 -0.79 -7.22
N LEU A 89 15.76 -1.28 -7.31
CA LEU A 89 16.20 -2.56 -6.78
C LEU A 89 17.30 -2.30 -5.77
N HIS A 90 17.10 -2.81 -4.56
CA HIS A 90 18.03 -2.71 -3.46
C HIS A 90 18.60 -4.09 -3.16
N ARG A 91 19.92 -4.20 -3.16
CA ARG A 91 20.63 -5.43 -2.83
C ARG A 91 21.60 -5.19 -1.69
N ARG A 92 21.57 -6.08 -0.69
CA ARG A 92 22.55 -6.08 0.39
C ARG A 92 23.69 -7.03 0.06
N THR A 93 24.93 -6.53 0.09
CA THR A 93 26.14 -7.36 -0.03
C THR A 93 27.12 -7.01 1.07
N ASN A 94 27.57 -7.98 1.86
CA ASN A 94 28.53 -7.76 2.96
C ASN A 94 28.15 -6.61 3.91
N ARG A 95 26.84 -6.42 4.16
CA ARG A 95 26.18 -5.35 4.96
C ARG A 95 25.94 -4.02 4.24
N ASP A 96 26.53 -3.80 3.07
CA ASP A 96 26.32 -2.58 2.30
C ASP A 96 25.10 -2.70 1.38
N TRP A 97 24.38 -1.59 1.22
CA TRP A 97 23.24 -1.50 0.31
C TRP A 97 23.64 -0.90 -1.03
N HIS A 98 23.28 -1.59 -2.10
CA HIS A 98 23.40 -1.13 -3.47
C HIS A 98 22.01 -0.92 -4.06
N THR A 99 21.71 0.33 -4.39
CA THR A 99 20.45 0.74 -5.01
C THR A 99 20.68 1.06 -6.48
N THR A 100 19.88 0.46 -7.35
CA THR A 100 19.91 0.69 -8.80
C THR A 100 18.51 0.93 -9.33
N ARG A 101 18.33 1.89 -10.24
CA ARG A 101 17.07 2.03 -11.00
C ARG A 101 16.95 0.83 -11.94
N ALA A 102 16.02 -0.07 -11.66
CA ALA A 102 15.79 -1.28 -12.45
C ALA A 102 14.97 -0.99 -13.71
N LEU A 103 13.96 -0.11 -13.58
CA LEU A 103 13.15 0.36 -14.70
C LEU A 103 12.86 1.85 -14.54
N HIS A 104 12.98 2.60 -15.63
CA HIS A 104 12.42 3.93 -15.72
C HIS A 104 10.93 3.83 -16.04
N LEU A 105 10.09 4.27 -15.11
CA LEU A 105 8.63 4.22 -15.20
C LEU A 105 8.09 5.57 -14.72
N PRO A 106 7.94 6.56 -15.61
CA PRO A 106 7.42 7.86 -15.26
C PRO A 106 6.10 7.75 -14.49
N PHE A 107 5.99 8.52 -13.41
CA PHE A 107 4.85 8.57 -12.49
C PHE A 107 4.47 7.22 -11.86
N ALA A 108 5.42 6.29 -11.75
CA ALA A 108 5.25 5.09 -10.93
C ALA A 108 4.82 5.44 -9.51
N HIS A 109 3.87 4.68 -8.97
CA HIS A 109 3.22 4.99 -7.70
C HIS A 109 3.11 3.77 -6.76
N ARG A 110 2.71 2.58 -7.25
CA ARG A 110 2.62 1.37 -6.40
C ARG A 110 3.32 0.18 -7.05
N CYS A 111 3.74 -0.76 -6.22
CA CYS A 111 4.15 -2.08 -6.68
C CYS A 111 3.83 -3.16 -5.64
N GLU A 112 3.64 -4.39 -6.12
CA GLU A 112 3.41 -5.58 -5.31
C GLU A 112 3.86 -6.84 -6.07
N ILE A 113 4.22 -7.90 -5.34
CA ILE A 113 4.66 -9.18 -5.89
C ILE A 113 3.65 -10.28 -5.57
N LEU A 114 3.32 -11.07 -6.59
CA LEU A 114 2.63 -12.36 -6.43
C LEU A 114 3.58 -13.51 -6.75
N ASN A 115 3.52 -14.56 -5.93
CA ASN A 115 4.10 -15.84 -6.30
C ASN A 115 3.03 -16.72 -6.96
N ARG A 116 3.33 -17.28 -8.12
CA ARG A 116 2.48 -18.28 -8.77
C ARG A 116 3.34 -19.45 -9.22
N ASP A 117 3.07 -20.62 -8.64
CA ASP A 117 3.78 -21.86 -8.94
C ASP A 117 5.31 -21.73 -8.81
N GLY A 118 5.77 -21.07 -7.75
CA GLY A 118 7.19 -20.86 -7.47
C GLY A 118 7.85 -19.72 -8.25
N LYS A 119 7.10 -19.01 -9.12
CA LYS A 119 7.60 -17.86 -9.88
C LYS A 119 7.09 -16.56 -9.30
N ASN A 120 7.98 -15.59 -9.12
CA ASN A 120 7.63 -14.25 -8.65
C ASN A 120 7.29 -13.34 -9.84
N PHE A 121 6.11 -12.72 -9.78
CA PHE A 121 5.63 -11.72 -10.72
C PHE A 121 5.49 -10.40 -9.98
N LEU A 122 6.24 -9.40 -10.40
CA LEU A 122 6.15 -8.05 -9.87
C LEU A 122 5.20 -7.24 -10.76
N PHE A 123 4.25 -6.57 -10.11
CA PHE A 123 3.35 -5.63 -10.74
C PHE A 123 3.69 -4.23 -10.28
N ALA A 124 3.82 -3.29 -11.23
CA ALA A 124 4.08 -1.89 -10.94
C ALA A 124 3.04 -1.02 -11.64
N ALA A 125 2.44 -0.08 -10.92
CA ALA A 125 1.42 0.81 -11.43
C ALA A 125 1.95 2.25 -11.48
N THR A 126 1.66 2.95 -12.58
CA THR A 126 1.83 4.40 -12.68
C THR A 126 0.50 5.09 -12.39
N VAL A 127 0.53 6.25 -11.72
CA VAL A 127 -0.70 7.00 -11.42
C VAL A 127 -1.31 7.66 -12.67
N SER A 128 -0.46 7.89 -13.66
CA SER A 128 -0.75 8.43 -14.99
C SER A 128 0.46 8.16 -15.88
N THR A 129 0.32 8.08 -17.20
CA THR A 129 1.49 8.04 -18.10
C THR A 129 2.13 9.42 -18.31
N TYR A 130 1.36 10.50 -18.16
CA TYR A 130 1.85 11.86 -18.31
C TYR A 130 0.95 12.87 -17.61
N LYS A 131 1.57 13.86 -16.96
CA LYS A 131 0.89 15.00 -16.35
C LYS A 131 1.57 16.30 -16.78
N GLU A 132 0.84 17.19 -17.45
CA GLU A 132 1.30 18.56 -17.73
C GLU A 132 1.39 19.40 -16.45
N ASN A 133 0.47 19.15 -15.52
CA ASN A 133 0.38 19.78 -14.21
C ASN A 133 -0.26 18.81 -13.20
N PRO A 134 -0.22 19.09 -11.88
CA PRO A 134 -0.70 18.13 -10.87
C PRO A 134 -2.18 17.75 -11.02
N GLN A 135 -3.01 18.63 -11.59
CA GLN A 135 -4.44 18.42 -11.81
C GLN A 135 -4.76 17.69 -13.13
N ASP A 136 -3.77 17.50 -14.01
CA ASP A 136 -3.95 16.81 -15.29
C ASP A 136 -4.12 15.30 -15.08
N TRP A 137 -5.32 14.81 -15.39
CA TRP A 137 -5.67 13.38 -15.36
C TRP A 137 -6.15 12.91 -16.73
N SER A 138 -5.74 13.59 -17.80
CA SER A 138 -6.14 13.26 -19.17
C SER A 138 -5.57 11.93 -19.66
N ASN A 139 -4.46 11.49 -19.07
CA ASN A 139 -3.81 10.23 -19.40
C ASN A 139 -4.00 9.21 -18.27
N PRO A 140 -4.58 8.03 -18.57
CA PRO A 140 -4.62 6.91 -17.63
C PRO A 140 -3.23 6.47 -17.17
N GLY A 141 -3.19 5.75 -16.05
CA GLY A 141 -2.01 5.03 -15.60
C GLY A 141 -1.81 3.74 -16.36
N GLU A 142 -0.63 3.14 -16.23
CA GLU A 142 -0.27 1.84 -16.77
C GLU A 142 -0.02 0.84 -15.65
N LEU A 143 -0.44 -0.40 -15.88
CA LEU A 143 -0.08 -1.55 -15.07
C LEU A 143 0.97 -2.39 -15.82
N HIS A 144 2.16 -2.47 -15.25
CA HIS A 144 3.29 -3.22 -15.79
C HIS A 144 3.42 -4.56 -15.08
N LEU A 145 3.67 -5.61 -15.87
CA LEU A 145 4.08 -6.93 -15.42
C LEU A 145 5.58 -7.11 -15.65
N ILE A 146 6.28 -7.53 -14.61
CA ILE A 146 7.70 -7.88 -14.62
C ILE A 146 7.84 -9.31 -14.09
N LYS A 147 8.52 -10.18 -14.84
CA LYS A 147 8.89 -11.51 -14.33
C LYS A 147 10.21 -11.38 -13.58
N LEU A 148 10.23 -11.78 -12.31
CA LEU A 148 11.45 -11.78 -11.53
C LEU A 148 12.14 -13.13 -11.72
N ASP A 149 13.21 -13.13 -12.51
CA ASP A 149 14.09 -14.29 -12.63
C ASP A 149 15.11 -14.30 -11.48
N ASP A 150 15.52 -15.50 -11.03
CA ASP A 150 16.43 -15.72 -9.90
C ASP A 150 17.87 -15.19 -10.11
N THR A 151 18.17 -14.56 -11.26
CA THR A 151 19.53 -14.18 -11.63
C THR A 151 19.89 -12.74 -11.30
N THR A 152 21.02 -12.58 -10.62
CA THR A 152 21.60 -11.37 -10.02
C THR A 152 22.11 -10.31 -11.01
N GLY A 153 21.60 -10.24 -12.25
CA GLY A 153 22.18 -9.36 -13.27
C GLY A 153 21.38 -9.09 -14.54
N ALA A 154 20.12 -9.53 -14.65
CA ALA A 154 19.30 -9.23 -15.82
C ALA A 154 18.65 -7.84 -15.69
N SER A 155 18.69 -7.05 -16.76
CA SER A 155 17.75 -5.94 -16.94
C SER A 155 16.35 -6.51 -16.92
N TRP A 156 15.56 -6.15 -15.92
CA TRP A 156 14.15 -6.52 -15.91
C TRP A 156 13.46 -5.92 -17.12
N GLU A 157 12.63 -6.71 -17.77
CA GLU A 157 11.75 -6.24 -18.83
C GLU A 157 10.34 -6.09 -18.24
N SER A 158 9.68 -5.01 -18.62
CA SER A 158 8.28 -4.78 -18.28
C SER A 158 7.39 -4.89 -19.50
N ARG A 159 6.21 -5.48 -19.33
CA ARG A 159 5.13 -5.45 -20.31
C ARG A 159 3.92 -4.74 -19.71
N VAL A 160 3.35 -3.76 -20.42
CA VAL A 160 2.07 -3.16 -20.05
C VAL A 160 0.97 -4.21 -20.26
N ILE A 161 0.17 -4.45 -19.22
CA ILE A 161 -0.96 -5.40 -19.26
C ILE A 161 -2.32 -4.71 -19.11
N ASP A 162 -2.34 -3.45 -18.68
CA ASP A 162 -3.51 -2.58 -18.70
C ASP A 162 -3.08 -1.10 -18.75
N ASN A 163 -3.88 -0.27 -19.41
CA ASN A 163 -3.71 1.19 -19.47
C ASN A 163 -5.06 1.92 -19.44
N SER A 164 -6.08 1.31 -18.84
CA SER A 164 -7.46 1.80 -18.86
C SER A 164 -7.86 2.58 -17.61
N ILE A 165 -7.03 2.54 -16.56
CA ILE A 165 -7.36 3.08 -15.23
C ILE A 165 -6.82 4.51 -15.07
N THR A 166 -7.72 5.50 -15.02
CA THR A 166 -7.40 6.89 -14.68
C THR A 166 -7.24 7.04 -13.17
N ARG A 167 -6.29 7.87 -12.71
CA ARG A 167 -5.97 8.01 -11.27
C ARG A 167 -5.68 6.66 -10.62
N ASN A 168 -4.89 5.82 -11.29
CA ASN A 168 -4.50 4.51 -10.79
C ASN A 168 -3.69 4.67 -9.48
N HIS A 169 -4.31 4.35 -8.34
CA HIS A 169 -3.81 4.81 -7.04
C HIS A 169 -3.68 3.69 -6.01
N GLY A 170 -4.77 2.98 -5.74
CA GLY A 170 -4.80 1.90 -4.76
C GLY A 170 -4.20 0.63 -5.33
N MET A 171 -3.42 -0.08 -4.51
CA MET A 171 -2.92 -1.42 -4.81
C MET A 171 -2.86 -2.21 -3.51
N THR A 172 -3.49 -3.39 -3.46
CA THR A 172 -3.46 -4.24 -2.27
C THR A 172 -3.44 -5.72 -2.63
N ARG A 173 -2.65 -6.52 -1.92
CA ARG A 173 -2.69 -7.98 -2.01
C ARG A 173 -3.82 -8.52 -1.15
N THR A 174 -4.66 -9.38 -1.71
CA THR A 174 -5.85 -9.93 -1.04
C THR A 174 -6.20 -11.31 -1.61
N ARG A 175 -7.35 -11.86 -1.20
CA ARG A 175 -7.93 -13.07 -1.78
C ARG A 175 -9.27 -12.77 -2.44
N ILE A 176 -9.43 -13.16 -3.70
CA ILE A 176 -10.69 -13.10 -4.44
C ILE A 176 -11.00 -14.51 -4.93
N ASN A 177 -12.24 -14.98 -4.77
CA ASN A 177 -12.67 -16.33 -5.14
C ASN A 177 -11.76 -17.44 -4.57
N GLY A 178 -11.24 -17.23 -3.36
CA GLY A 178 -10.34 -18.19 -2.70
C GLY A 178 -8.90 -18.18 -3.21
N HIS A 179 -8.52 -17.32 -4.15
CA HIS A 179 -7.16 -17.22 -4.69
C HIS A 179 -6.48 -15.91 -4.28
N GLU A 180 -5.20 -15.99 -3.88
CA GLU A 180 -4.39 -14.78 -3.68
C GLU A 180 -4.24 -14.02 -5.01
N THR A 181 -4.42 -12.70 -4.95
CA THR A 181 -4.33 -11.77 -6.07
C THR A 181 -3.97 -10.38 -5.58
N ILE A 182 -3.76 -9.46 -6.51
CA ILE A 182 -3.61 -8.02 -6.27
C ILE A 182 -4.85 -7.34 -6.83
N CYS A 183 -5.45 -6.46 -6.04
CA CYS A 183 -6.44 -5.50 -6.51
C CYS A 183 -5.76 -4.17 -6.83
N ILE A 184 -6.23 -3.49 -7.87
CA ILE A 184 -5.84 -2.14 -8.28
C ILE A 184 -7.10 -1.26 -8.36
N SER A 185 -7.03 0.00 -7.95
CA SER A 185 -8.16 0.93 -8.01
C SER A 185 -7.82 2.25 -8.69
N GLY A 186 -8.87 2.90 -9.20
CA GLY A 186 -8.81 4.24 -9.75
C GLY A 186 -10.22 4.78 -10.01
N ARG A 187 -10.34 5.67 -10.99
CA ARG A 187 -11.60 6.33 -11.35
C ARG A 187 -12.67 5.34 -11.83
N GLU A 188 -12.26 4.33 -12.57
CA GLU A 188 -13.14 3.36 -13.22
C GLU A 188 -13.63 2.27 -12.27
N GLY A 189 -13.05 2.13 -11.08
CA GLY A 189 -13.40 1.05 -10.17
C GLY A 189 -12.26 0.41 -9.41
N ILE A 190 -12.55 -0.78 -8.90
CA ILE A 190 -11.58 -1.75 -8.40
C ILE A 190 -11.52 -2.92 -9.37
N PHE A 191 -10.32 -3.36 -9.69
CA PHE A 191 -10.04 -4.52 -10.50
C PHE A 191 -9.13 -5.48 -9.75
N TYR A 192 -9.22 -6.79 -10.03
CA TYR A 192 -8.26 -7.78 -9.53
C TYR A 192 -7.52 -8.46 -10.67
N LEU A 193 -6.30 -8.90 -10.40
CA LEU A 193 -5.47 -9.62 -11.36
C LEU A 193 -5.87 -11.11 -11.43
N GLU A 194 -6.00 -11.60 -12.65
CA GLU A 194 -6.27 -13.01 -12.94
C GLU A 194 -5.28 -13.50 -13.98
N GLN A 195 -4.68 -14.65 -13.72
CA GLN A 195 -3.89 -15.37 -14.71
C GLN A 195 -4.78 -16.41 -15.41
N ASP A 196 -4.81 -16.38 -16.74
CA ASP A 196 -5.53 -17.38 -17.50
C ASP A 196 -4.75 -18.70 -17.65
N ALA A 197 -5.39 -19.70 -18.27
CA ALA A 197 -4.78 -21.02 -18.48
C ALA A 197 -3.54 -21.00 -19.40
N GLY A 198 -3.36 -19.94 -20.20
CA GLY A 198 -2.18 -19.72 -21.03
C GLY A 198 -1.02 -19.09 -20.26
N GLY A 199 -1.25 -18.65 -19.02
CA GLY A 199 -0.27 -17.96 -18.19
C GLY A 199 -0.26 -16.45 -18.39
N ASP A 200 -1.20 -15.89 -19.14
CA ASP A 200 -1.33 -14.46 -19.36
C ASP A 200 -2.13 -13.79 -18.25
N TRP A 201 -1.66 -12.61 -17.84
CA TRP A 201 -2.28 -11.80 -16.80
C TRP A 201 -3.22 -10.77 -17.41
N ARG A 202 -4.40 -10.63 -16.81
CA ARG A 202 -5.41 -9.63 -17.14
C ARG A 202 -6.07 -9.09 -15.88
N ILE A 203 -6.67 -7.92 -15.98
CA ILE A 203 -7.50 -7.38 -14.91
C ILE A 203 -8.98 -7.78 -15.11
N LYS A 204 -9.71 -7.93 -14.01
CA LYS A 204 -11.15 -8.22 -13.97
C LYS A 204 -11.84 -7.21 -13.06
N SER A 205 -12.96 -6.64 -13.50
CA SER A 205 -13.74 -5.70 -12.69
C SER A 205 -14.30 -6.38 -11.44
N LEU A 206 -14.27 -5.68 -10.31
CA LEU A 206 -14.82 -6.09 -9.02
C LEU A 206 -15.86 -5.10 -8.50
N PHE A 207 -15.66 -3.81 -8.76
CA PHE A 207 -16.44 -2.70 -8.23
C PHE A 207 -16.34 -1.50 -9.16
N GLU A 208 -17.43 -0.79 -9.42
CA GLU A 208 -17.54 0.19 -10.53
C GLU A 208 -17.73 1.65 -10.03
N LYS A 209 -17.15 2.00 -8.88
CA LYS A 209 -17.07 3.40 -8.41
C LYS A 209 -15.63 3.84 -8.21
N GLU A 210 -15.38 5.14 -8.32
CA GLU A 210 -14.05 5.72 -8.11
C GLU A 210 -13.56 5.46 -6.68
N VAL A 211 -12.42 4.78 -6.56
CA VAL A 211 -11.84 4.37 -5.27
C VAL A 211 -10.37 4.76 -5.22
N SER A 212 -10.00 5.50 -4.17
CA SER A 212 -8.61 5.87 -3.89
C SER A 212 -7.83 4.69 -3.33
N GLU A 213 -8.28 4.19 -2.19
CA GLU A 213 -7.64 3.10 -1.44
C GLU A 213 -8.69 2.09 -1.03
N MET A 214 -8.26 0.85 -0.84
CA MET A 214 -9.16 -0.25 -0.50
C MET A 214 -8.48 -1.28 0.41
N THR A 215 -9.30 -1.93 1.24
CA THR A 215 -8.89 -3.11 1.99
C THR A 215 -10.08 -4.08 2.10
N PHE A 216 -9.78 -5.34 2.38
CA PHE A 216 -10.76 -6.42 2.45
C PHE A 216 -10.62 -7.13 3.80
N ILE A 217 -11.70 -7.25 4.54
CA ILE A 217 -11.70 -7.86 5.87
C ILE A 217 -13.06 -8.44 6.21
N ASP A 218 -13.08 -9.59 6.87
CA ASP A 218 -14.28 -10.16 7.49
C ASP A 218 -14.58 -9.42 8.81
N LEU A 219 -15.55 -8.52 8.79
CA LEU A 219 -15.96 -7.70 9.94
C LEU A 219 -16.96 -8.43 10.83
N ASP A 220 -17.90 -9.20 10.24
CA ASP A 220 -19.00 -9.85 10.98
C ASP A 220 -18.75 -11.33 11.31
N GLY A 221 -17.65 -11.91 10.81
CA GLY A 221 -17.21 -13.27 11.09
C GLY A 221 -17.95 -14.33 10.29
N ASP A 222 -18.62 -13.96 9.20
CA ASP A 222 -19.37 -14.91 8.36
C ASP A 222 -18.50 -15.62 7.30
N GLY A 223 -17.20 -15.30 7.25
CA GLY A 223 -16.24 -15.86 6.31
C GLY A 223 -16.20 -15.14 4.96
N GLN A 224 -17.00 -14.10 4.75
CA GLN A 224 -16.98 -13.25 3.56
C GLN A 224 -16.30 -11.92 3.90
N TYR A 225 -15.46 -11.43 2.99
CA TYR A 225 -14.80 -10.14 3.18
C TYR A 225 -15.73 -8.99 2.80
N GLU A 226 -15.82 -8.00 3.68
CA GLU A 226 -16.32 -6.67 3.36
C GLU A 226 -15.24 -5.90 2.61
N LEU A 227 -15.70 -5.07 1.67
CA LEU A 227 -14.87 -4.10 0.99
C LEU A 227 -14.92 -2.78 1.76
N VAL A 228 -13.77 -2.26 2.15
CA VAL A 228 -13.62 -0.96 2.79
C VAL A 228 -12.86 -0.04 1.84
N THR A 229 -13.37 1.17 1.61
CA THR A 229 -12.82 2.10 0.61
C THR A 229 -12.69 3.52 1.14
N ILE A 230 -11.71 4.25 0.60
CA ILE A 230 -11.70 5.71 0.58
C ILE A 230 -12.24 6.16 -0.77
N GLU A 231 -13.33 6.93 -0.75
CA GLU A 231 -14.02 7.40 -1.96
C GLU A 231 -14.27 8.92 -1.92
N PRO A 232 -14.17 9.62 -3.07
CA PRO A 232 -13.49 9.21 -4.31
C PRO A 232 -11.95 9.29 -4.14
N PHE A 233 -11.19 9.59 -5.20
CA PHE A 233 -9.73 9.77 -5.14
C PHE A 233 -9.28 10.80 -4.08
N HIS A 234 -8.44 10.37 -3.13
CA HIS A 234 -8.09 11.10 -1.90
C HIS A 234 -9.32 11.75 -1.22
N GLY A 235 -10.43 11.01 -1.20
CA GLY A 235 -11.75 11.57 -0.98
C GLY A 235 -12.10 11.91 0.46
N GLU A 236 -13.39 12.07 0.67
CA GLU A 236 -13.98 12.57 1.90
C GLU A 236 -14.92 11.55 2.57
N THR A 237 -14.94 10.30 2.08
CA THR A 237 -15.77 9.24 2.67
C THR A 237 -15.00 7.95 2.87
N LEU A 238 -15.19 7.34 4.04
CA LEU A 238 -14.88 5.94 4.31
C LEU A 238 -16.17 5.14 4.09
N ASN A 239 -16.18 4.20 3.16
CA ASN A 239 -17.34 3.36 2.89
C ASN A 239 -17.03 1.89 3.18
N ILE A 240 -18.02 1.17 3.72
CA ILE A 240 -17.94 -0.27 4.00
C ILE A 240 -19.08 -0.95 3.24
N TYR A 241 -18.74 -1.93 2.43
CA TYR A 241 -19.66 -2.68 1.58
C TYR A 241 -19.67 -4.17 1.91
N LYS A 242 -20.85 -4.79 1.86
CA LYS A 242 -21.03 -6.25 1.89
C LYS A 242 -21.46 -6.72 0.50
N ASN A 243 -20.81 -7.75 -0.02
CA ASN A 243 -21.24 -8.39 -1.26
C ASN A 243 -22.50 -9.24 -1.01
N THR A 244 -23.57 -9.03 -1.78
CA THR A 244 -24.82 -9.80 -1.71
C THR A 244 -24.96 -10.82 -2.84
N GLY A 245 -23.88 -11.06 -3.59
CA GLY A 245 -23.80 -11.97 -4.73
C GLY A 245 -23.84 -11.20 -6.06
N SER A 246 -24.85 -10.35 -6.25
CA SER A 246 -24.99 -9.54 -7.47
C SER A 246 -24.45 -8.11 -7.34
N GLU A 247 -24.42 -7.57 -6.11
CA GLU A 247 -24.13 -6.16 -5.86
C GLU A 247 -23.32 -5.96 -4.56
N TRP A 248 -22.76 -4.76 -4.42
CA TRP A 248 -22.08 -4.29 -3.21
C TRP A 248 -22.99 -3.34 -2.44
N ASP A 249 -23.58 -3.83 -1.35
CA ASP A 249 -24.45 -3.04 -0.47
C ASP A 249 -23.62 -2.21 0.49
N ILE A 250 -23.85 -0.90 0.54
CA ILE A 250 -23.25 -0.06 1.57
C ILE A 250 -23.85 -0.39 2.95
N ARG A 251 -22.98 -0.72 3.90
CA ARG A 251 -23.33 -1.03 5.31
C ARG A 251 -23.00 0.11 6.26
N PHE A 252 -22.01 0.92 5.91
CA PHE A 252 -21.59 2.08 6.70
C PHE A 252 -20.89 3.11 5.82
N SER A 253 -21.04 4.37 6.19
CA SER A 253 -20.35 5.51 5.59
C SER A 253 -20.03 6.52 6.68
N ASP A 254 -18.81 7.05 6.68
CA ASP A 254 -18.41 8.17 7.56
C ASP A 254 -17.50 9.15 6.81
N SER A 255 -17.43 10.37 7.31
CA SER A 255 -16.64 11.45 6.73
C SER A 255 -15.15 11.34 7.05
N LEU A 256 -14.36 11.60 6.02
CA LEU A 256 -12.91 11.79 6.03
C LEU A 256 -12.57 13.20 5.56
N SER A 257 -11.33 13.62 5.78
CA SER A 257 -10.80 14.91 5.34
C SER A 257 -9.48 14.69 4.59
N PHE A 258 -9.59 14.55 3.26
CA PHE A 258 -8.47 14.15 2.39
C PHE A 258 -7.91 12.80 2.86
N GLY A 259 -8.74 11.76 2.72
CA GLY A 259 -8.47 10.42 3.23
C GLY A 259 -7.22 9.81 2.62
N HIS A 260 -6.39 9.19 3.46
CA HIS A 260 -5.16 8.50 3.09
C HIS A 260 -4.85 7.36 4.07
N GLY A 261 -4.01 6.42 3.65
CA GLY A 261 -3.46 5.41 4.54
C GLY A 261 -4.55 4.53 5.15
N LEU A 262 -5.22 3.75 4.31
CA LEU A 262 -6.24 2.78 4.70
C LEU A 262 -5.60 1.40 4.89
N SER A 263 -5.85 0.81 6.05
CA SER A 263 -5.55 -0.61 6.30
C SER A 263 -6.63 -1.24 7.17
N SER A 264 -6.67 -2.56 7.17
CA SER A 264 -7.50 -3.32 8.09
C SER A 264 -6.77 -4.57 8.56
N GLY A 265 -7.20 -5.10 9.70
CA GLY A 265 -6.66 -6.31 10.27
C GLY A 265 -7.34 -6.64 11.58
N PHE A 266 -6.65 -7.38 12.44
CA PHE A 266 -7.18 -7.81 13.73
C PHE A 266 -6.33 -7.22 14.85
N VAL A 267 -6.99 -6.67 15.87
CA VAL A 267 -6.38 -6.25 17.12
C VAL A 267 -7.13 -6.93 18.26
N LYS A 268 -6.43 -7.72 19.07
CA LYS A 268 -7.00 -8.57 20.13
C LYS A 268 -8.13 -9.46 19.60
N GLN A 269 -7.88 -10.08 18.43
CA GLN A 269 -8.82 -10.95 17.70
C GLN A 269 -10.12 -10.26 17.25
N LYS A 270 -10.18 -8.93 17.28
CA LYS A 270 -11.32 -8.16 16.77
C LYS A 270 -10.93 -7.42 15.49
N PRO A 271 -11.78 -7.44 14.46
CA PRO A 271 -11.50 -6.69 13.25
C PRO A 271 -11.44 -5.20 13.55
N VAL A 272 -10.50 -4.51 12.90
CA VAL A 272 -10.32 -3.07 12.97
C VAL A 272 -9.99 -2.55 11.58
N ILE A 273 -10.58 -1.39 11.27
CA ILE A 273 -10.22 -0.57 10.12
C ILE A 273 -9.43 0.61 10.66
N VAL A 274 -8.31 0.94 10.04
CA VAL A 274 -7.49 2.10 10.36
C VAL A 274 -7.42 2.99 9.13
N VAL A 275 -7.70 4.27 9.31
CA VAL A 275 -7.70 5.25 8.22
C VAL A 275 -7.11 6.57 8.69
N GLY A 276 -6.45 7.24 7.77
CA GLY A 276 -5.82 8.51 7.98
C GLY A 276 -6.52 9.68 7.29
N ASN A 277 -6.34 10.87 7.86
CA ASN A 277 -6.77 12.13 7.27
C ASN A 277 -5.54 13.03 7.07
N ARG A 278 -5.46 13.71 5.92
CA ARG A 278 -4.36 14.65 5.62
C ARG A 278 -4.79 16.12 5.56
N SER A 279 -6.04 16.40 5.91
CA SER A 279 -6.55 17.74 6.18
C SER A 279 -7.48 17.72 7.40
N GLY A 280 -8.05 18.87 7.77
CA GLY A 280 -8.86 18.97 8.99
C GLY A 280 -8.01 18.74 10.24
N SER A 281 -8.40 17.79 11.10
CA SER A 281 -7.62 17.39 12.29
C SER A 281 -6.36 16.57 11.96
N MET A 282 -6.22 16.13 10.71
CA MET A 282 -5.13 15.26 10.25
C MET A 282 -4.97 14.00 11.11
N ALA A 283 -6.09 13.50 11.65
CA ALA A 283 -6.08 12.40 12.60
C ALA A 283 -5.82 11.04 11.92
N LEU A 284 -5.12 10.18 12.64
CA LEU A 284 -5.15 8.73 12.46
C LEU A 284 -6.30 8.17 13.30
N GLU A 285 -7.19 7.40 12.69
CA GLU A 285 -8.43 6.95 13.29
C GLU A 285 -8.63 5.45 13.12
N SER A 286 -9.39 4.86 14.03
CA SER A 286 -9.80 3.47 14.00
C SER A 286 -11.32 3.33 14.05
N PHE A 287 -11.83 2.34 13.33
CA PHE A 287 -13.23 1.97 13.29
C PHE A 287 -13.37 0.52 13.74
N HIS A 288 -14.22 0.31 14.74
CA HIS A 288 -14.56 -1.00 15.25
C HIS A 288 -16.04 -1.27 15.00
N ILE A 289 -16.33 -2.40 14.38
CA ILE A 289 -17.70 -2.86 14.18
C ILE A 289 -18.39 -3.15 15.53
N LEU A 290 -19.64 -2.68 15.66
CA LEU A 290 -20.55 -3.06 16.74
C LEU A 290 -21.70 -3.93 16.21
N ASP A 291 -22.22 -3.59 15.02
CA ASP A 291 -23.28 -4.32 14.31
C ASP A 291 -23.26 -3.94 12.82
N LEU A 292 -22.78 -4.83 11.95
CA LEU A 292 -22.70 -4.55 10.50
C LEU A 292 -24.07 -4.35 9.87
N LYS A 293 -25.03 -5.19 10.26
CA LYS A 293 -26.38 -5.19 9.67
C LYS A 293 -27.13 -3.92 10.02
N GLY A 294 -26.94 -3.42 11.24
CA GLY A 294 -27.45 -2.13 11.70
C GLY A 294 -26.58 -0.93 11.33
N GLY A 295 -25.43 -1.12 10.66
CA GLY A 295 -24.50 -0.06 10.28
C GLY A 295 -23.88 0.68 11.47
N LYS A 296 -23.65 0.00 12.60
CA LYS A 296 -23.12 0.61 13.82
C LYS A 296 -21.64 0.31 13.98
N PHE A 297 -20.87 1.38 14.06
CA PHE A 297 -19.43 1.36 14.28
C PHE A 297 -19.07 2.32 15.41
N ASN A 298 -18.01 1.98 16.14
CA ASN A 298 -17.35 2.89 17.06
C ASN A 298 -16.12 3.47 16.37
N ARG A 299 -16.07 4.80 16.20
CA ARG A 299 -14.91 5.56 15.75
C ARG A 299 -14.08 5.97 16.95
N ALA A 300 -12.76 5.83 16.87
CA ALA A 300 -11.83 6.30 17.88
C ALA A 300 -10.61 6.95 17.22
N VAL A 301 -10.21 8.12 17.73
CA VAL A 301 -8.97 8.78 17.33
C VAL A 301 -7.81 8.06 17.99
N ILE A 302 -6.83 7.64 17.19
CA ILE A 302 -5.56 7.08 17.67
C ILE A 302 -4.61 8.21 17.99
N GLU A 303 -4.44 9.15 17.06
CA GLU A 303 -3.59 10.33 17.23
C GLU A 303 -4.05 11.48 16.32
N GLU A 304 -4.15 12.69 16.88
CA GLU A 304 -4.41 13.93 16.11
C GLU A 304 -3.11 14.53 15.55
N ASP A 305 -3.23 15.35 14.50
CA ASP A 305 -2.12 16.04 13.83
C ASP A 305 -1.05 15.07 13.26
N ALA A 306 -1.40 13.79 13.06
CA ALA A 306 -0.50 12.77 12.55
C ALA A 306 -0.22 12.94 11.04
N GLY A 307 -1.21 13.39 10.28
CA GLY A 307 -1.15 13.50 8.81
C GLY A 307 -0.68 12.21 8.14
N PRO A 308 -1.25 11.03 8.47
CA PRO A 308 -0.80 9.75 7.97
C PRO A 308 -0.89 9.63 6.44
N THR A 309 0.16 9.08 5.84
CA THR A 309 0.24 8.81 4.39
C THR A 309 0.09 7.34 4.04
N GLN A 310 0.49 6.46 4.96
CA GLN A 310 0.38 5.01 4.84
C GLN A 310 0.18 4.39 6.21
N THR A 311 -0.65 3.37 6.29
CA THR A 311 -0.92 2.61 7.51
C THR A 311 -0.90 1.11 7.24
N GLN A 312 -0.62 0.32 8.26
CA GLN A 312 -0.74 -1.13 8.19
C GLN A 312 -1.09 -1.70 9.56
N VAL A 313 -2.08 -2.61 9.60
CA VAL A 313 -2.36 -3.44 10.77
C VAL A 313 -1.63 -4.77 10.59
N PHE A 314 -0.83 -5.19 11.58
CA PHE A 314 -0.11 -6.47 11.53
C PHE A 314 0.20 -7.00 12.93
N SER A 315 0.53 -8.29 13.05
CA SER A 315 0.91 -8.91 14.32
C SER A 315 2.38 -9.38 14.27
N ALA A 316 3.08 -9.19 15.38
CA ALA A 316 4.42 -9.74 15.61
C ALA A 316 4.48 -10.39 17.00
N GLY A 317 4.65 -11.72 17.03
CA GLY A 317 4.49 -12.49 18.26
C GLY A 317 3.05 -12.39 18.79
N ASP A 318 2.91 -12.07 20.07
CA ASP A 318 1.62 -11.91 20.75
C ASP A 318 1.09 -10.46 20.74
N THR A 319 1.77 -9.56 20.01
CA THR A 319 1.41 -8.14 19.93
C THR A 319 0.85 -7.80 18.57
N ASP A 320 -0.30 -7.12 18.57
CA ASP A 320 -0.90 -6.50 17.39
C ASP A 320 -0.49 -5.04 17.30
N TYR A 321 -0.10 -4.60 16.12
CA TYR A 321 0.41 -3.27 15.85
C TYR A 321 -0.42 -2.57 14.80
N VAL A 322 -0.53 -1.26 14.96
CA VAL A 322 -0.83 -0.32 13.88
C VAL A 322 0.45 0.44 13.56
N LEU A 323 0.97 0.26 12.35
CA LEU A 323 2.04 1.06 11.79
C LEU A 323 1.43 2.29 11.09
N SER A 324 2.04 3.45 11.28
CA SER A 324 1.70 4.66 10.54
C SER A 324 2.92 5.47 10.16
N ALA A 325 2.94 5.97 8.92
CA ALA A 325 3.81 7.05 8.48
C ALA A 325 3.14 8.38 8.82
N ASN A 326 3.41 8.94 10.01
CA ASN A 326 2.88 10.24 10.44
C ASN A 326 3.68 11.36 9.77
N GLN A 327 3.41 11.63 8.50
CA GLN A 327 4.15 12.61 7.70
C GLN A 327 4.22 13.99 8.36
N ARG A 328 3.10 14.45 8.94
CA ARG A 328 3.01 15.79 9.55
C ARG A 328 4.02 15.98 10.69
N LYS A 329 4.40 14.89 11.33
CA LYS A 329 5.34 14.83 12.47
C LYS A 329 6.71 14.26 12.09
N ASN A 330 6.94 13.92 10.82
CA ASN A 330 8.19 13.33 10.32
C ASN A 330 8.60 12.04 11.06
N GLU A 331 7.64 11.17 11.37
CA GLU A 331 7.89 9.97 12.18
C GLU A 331 7.17 8.73 11.62
N ALA A 332 7.86 7.58 11.63
CA ALA A 332 7.21 6.28 11.51
C ALA A 332 6.94 5.72 12.91
N VAL A 333 5.71 5.27 13.15
CA VAL A 333 5.20 4.99 14.49
C VAL A 333 4.51 3.63 14.56
N LEU A 334 4.73 2.92 15.66
CA LEU A 334 3.97 1.76 16.08
C LEU A 334 3.03 2.10 17.23
N TYR A 335 1.75 1.77 17.07
CA TYR A 335 0.74 1.83 18.13
C TYR A 335 0.32 0.41 18.53
N TYR A 336 0.20 0.14 19.83
CA TYR A 336 -0.19 -1.18 20.37
C TYR A 336 -0.90 -1.11 21.74
#